data_AF-A0A1U8LPH7-F1
#
_entry.id   AF-A0A1U8LPH7-F1
#
_cell.length_a   1.000
_cell.length_b   1.000
_cell.length_c   1.000
_cell.angle_alpha   90.00
_cell.angle_beta   90.00
_cell.angle_gamma   90.00
#
_symmetry.space_group_name_H-M   'P 1'
#
loop_
_entity.id
_entity.type
_entity.pdbx_description
1 polymer ?
#
loop_
_entity_poly.entity_id
_entity_poly.type
_entity_poly.pdbx_seq_one_letter_code
_entity_poly.pdbx_strand_id
1 'polypeptide(L)'
;MGKWVDLDPDIPSLILLRIPTHQRVSTASLVCKSWLSCVLDPFFWSDIDLLDWYRRHPYLKIKYVDSTVRKLIRCSKGTFRRLFSVRIGDAGFAFTANCQQRT
;
A
#
# COMPACT_ATOMS: atom_id res chain seq x y z
N MET A 1 -2.31 -14.64 26.07
CA MET A 1 -2.33 -14.01 24.73
C MET A 1 -1.45 -12.77 24.79
N GLY A 2 -0.32 -12.75 24.08
CA GLY A 2 0.58 -11.59 24.06
C GLY A 2 -0.06 -10.40 23.34
N LYS A 3 0.13 -9.18 23.85
CA LYS A 3 -0.39 -7.97 23.20
C LYS A 3 0.58 -7.55 22.11
N TRP A 4 0.07 -7.41 20.88
CA TRP A 4 0.83 -6.84 19.75
C TRP A 4 1.39 -5.44 20.02
N VAL A 5 0.86 -4.75 21.03
CA VAL A 5 1.27 -3.41 21.47
C VAL A 5 2.57 -3.45 22.27
N ASP A 6 2.91 -4.58 22.89
CA ASP A 6 4.09 -4.73 23.74
C ASP A 6 5.32 -5.22 22.93
N LEU A 7 5.17 -5.41 21.62
CA LEU A 7 6.27 -5.77 20.73
C LEU A 7 7.18 -4.58 20.45
N ASP A 8 8.46 -4.88 20.28
CA ASP A 8 9.42 -3.92 19.73
C ASP A 8 8.86 -3.32 18.41
N PRO A 9 8.88 -1.99 18.24
CA PRO A 9 8.28 -1.31 17.09
C PRO A 9 8.85 -1.76 15.73
N ASP A 10 10.06 -2.32 15.71
CA ASP A 10 10.64 -2.87 14.48
C ASP A 10 10.01 -4.20 14.08
N ILE A 11 9.43 -4.97 15.01
CA ILE A 11 8.79 -6.25 14.69
C ILE A 11 7.54 -6.09 13.81
N PRO A 12 6.56 -5.23 14.14
CA PRO A 12 5.43 -4.92 13.27
C PRO A 12 5.88 -4.47 11.88
N SER A 13 6.97 -3.69 11.78
CA SER A 13 7.51 -3.24 10.50
C SER A 13 7.92 -4.42 9.61
N LEU A 14 8.67 -5.37 10.16
CA LEU A 14 9.14 -6.55 9.42
C LEU A 14 7.99 -7.47 9.01
N ILE A 15 6.95 -7.56 9.85
CA ILE A 15 5.74 -8.32 9.51
C ILE A 15 4.98 -7.64 8.37
N LEU A 16 4.77 -6.33 8.44
CA LEU A 16 4.06 -5.56 7.41
C LEU A 16 4.71 -5.67 6.04
N LEU A 17 6.05 -5.69 5.98
CA LEU A 17 6.80 -5.89 4.73
C LEU A 17 6.51 -7.25 4.07
N ARG A 18 6.12 -8.27 4.84
CA ARG A 18 5.72 -9.59 4.31
C ARG A 18 4.24 -9.68 3.92
N ILE A 19 3.42 -8.72 4.32
CA ILE A 19 2.01 -8.67 3.94
C ILE A 19 1.90 -8.10 2.51
N PRO A 20 1.08 -8.70 1.63
CA PRO A 20 0.82 -8.16 0.30
C PRO A 20 0.33 -6.71 0.36
N THR A 21 0.80 -5.87 -0.55
CA THR A 21 0.59 -4.40 -0.55
C THR A 21 -0.88 -4.01 -0.40
N HIS A 22 -1.80 -4.70 -1.09
CA HIS A 22 -3.24 -4.44 -0.99
C HIS A 22 -3.83 -4.69 0.41
N GLN A 23 -3.29 -5.65 1.16
CA GLN A 23 -3.78 -6.02 2.50
C GLN A 23 -3.21 -5.13 3.61
N ARG A 24 -2.07 -4.48 3.38
CA ARG A 24 -1.46 -3.57 4.37
C ARG A 24 -2.44 -2.46 4.77
N VAL A 25 -3.08 -1.81 3.79
CA VAL A 25 -4.08 -0.77 4.09
C VAL A 25 -5.42 -1.34 4.54
N SER A 26 -5.92 -2.40 3.92
CA SER A 26 -7.29 -2.87 4.18
C SER A 26 -7.43 -3.73 5.43
N THR A 27 -6.34 -4.33 5.89
CA THR A 27 -6.37 -5.37 6.92
C THR A 27 -5.36 -5.08 8.02
N ALA A 28 -4.08 -4.88 7.68
CA ALA A 28 -3.04 -4.70 8.68
C ALA A 28 -3.23 -3.40 9.50
N SER A 29 -3.72 -2.35 8.86
CA SER A 29 -4.06 -1.07 9.50
C SER A 29 -5.14 -1.18 10.60
N LEU A 30 -5.93 -2.26 10.61
CA LEU A 30 -7.05 -2.47 11.53
C LEU A 30 -6.67 -3.30 12.76
N VAL A 31 -5.44 -3.82 12.83
CA VAL A 31 -5.00 -4.70 13.93
C VAL A 31 -4.85 -3.92 15.25
N CYS A 32 -4.07 -2.83 15.23
CA CYS A 32 -3.89 -1.94 16.36
C CYS A 32 -3.30 -0.59 15.91
N LYS A 33 -3.25 0.40 16.81
CA LYS A 33 -2.70 1.74 16.52
C LYS A 33 -1.24 1.72 16.09
N SER A 34 -0.43 0.82 16.66
CA SER A 34 0.99 0.66 16.28
C SER A 34 1.12 0.23 14.81
N TRP A 35 0.35 -0.78 14.40
CA TRP A 35 0.34 -1.25 13.01
C TRP A 35 -0.18 -0.18 12.05
N LEU A 36 -1.24 0.55 12.44
CA LEU A 36 -1.73 1.69 11.66
C LEU A 36 -0.61 2.73 11.47
N SER A 37 0.14 3.07 12.52
CA SER A 37 1.24 4.03 12.43
C SER A 37 2.32 3.58 11.43
N CYS A 38 2.72 2.31 11.47
CA CYS A 38 3.66 1.77 10.49
C CYS A 38 3.07 1.80 9.07
N VAL A 39 1.81 1.41 8.88
CA VAL A 39 1.15 1.45 7.57
C VAL A 39 1.06 2.87 7.00
N LEU A 40 1.00 3.90 7.84
CA LEU A 40 0.99 5.30 7.41
C LEU A 40 2.38 5.87 7.14
N ASP A 41 3.44 5.14 7.46
CA ASP A 41 4.81 5.54 7.18
C ASP A 41 5.12 5.34 5.67
N PRO A 42 5.61 6.39 4.97
CA PRO A 42 5.94 6.31 3.54
C PRO A 42 6.93 5.21 3.17
N PHE A 43 7.83 4.82 4.09
CA PHE A 43 8.87 3.82 3.87
C PHE A 43 8.30 2.48 3.36
N PHE A 44 7.14 2.07 3.88
CA PHE A 44 6.48 0.81 3.51
C PHE A 44 5.86 0.80 2.12
N TRP A 45 5.82 1.97 1.47
CA TRP A 45 5.24 2.15 0.15
C TRP A 45 6.28 2.53 -0.90
N SER A 46 7.56 2.33 -0.58
CA SER A 46 8.66 2.43 -1.56
C SER A 46 8.49 1.44 -2.72
N ASP A 47 7.90 0.27 -2.45
CA ASP A 47 7.65 -0.80 -3.40
C ASP A 47 6.17 -1.22 -3.38
N ILE A 48 5.43 -0.78 -4.41
CA ILE A 48 3.99 -1.03 -4.55
C ILE A 48 3.80 -2.11 -5.60
N ASP A 49 3.55 -3.35 -5.17
CA ASP A 49 3.26 -4.47 -6.06
C ASP A 49 1.80 -4.94 -5.90
N LEU A 50 1.05 -4.87 -7.00
CA LEU A 50 -0.36 -5.26 -7.07
C LEU A 50 -0.58 -6.59 -7.81
N LEU A 51 0.48 -7.31 -8.20
CA LEU A 51 0.38 -8.55 -8.98
C LEU A 51 -0.44 -9.62 -8.25
N ASP A 52 -0.11 -9.88 -6.99
CA ASP A 52 -0.83 -10.88 -6.19
C ASP A 52 -2.29 -10.48 -5.92
N TRP A 53 -2.56 -9.17 -5.84
CA TRP A 53 -3.93 -8.69 -5.71
C TRP A 53 -4.74 -9.00 -6.98
N TYR A 54 -4.15 -8.76 -8.15
CA TYR A 54 -4.75 -9.08 -9.44
C TYR A 54 -4.97 -10.58 -9.64
N ARG A 55 -3.97 -11.41 -9.31
CA ARG A 55 -4.07 -12.88 -9.38
C ARG A 55 -5.27 -13.42 -8.60
N ARG A 56 -5.58 -12.81 -7.45
CA ARG A 56 -6.75 -13.17 -6.63
C ARG A 56 -8.06 -12.58 -7.13
N HIS A 57 -8.01 -11.54 -7.98
CA HIS A 57 -9.18 -10.80 -8.47
C HIS A 57 -9.09 -10.53 -9.99
N PRO A 58 -9.12 -11.56 -10.84
CA PRO A 58 -8.90 -11.40 -12.29
C PRO A 58 -9.95 -10.53 -12.98
N TYR A 59 -11.16 -10.42 -12.42
CA TYR A 59 -12.27 -9.64 -12.98
C TYR A 59 -12.41 -8.24 -12.38
N LEU A 60 -11.37 -7.75 -11.69
CA LEU A 60 -11.41 -6.45 -11.02
C LEU A 60 -11.53 -5.31 -12.04
N LYS A 61 -12.55 -4.45 -11.88
CA LYS A 61 -12.75 -3.31 -12.77
C LYS A 61 -11.62 -2.28 -12.59
N ILE A 62 -11.14 -1.72 -13.70
CA ILE A 62 -10.05 -0.72 -13.74
C ILE A 62 -10.25 0.42 -12.74
N LYS A 63 -11.49 0.93 -12.59
CA LYS A 63 -11.80 2.00 -11.63
C LYS A 63 -11.39 1.69 -10.18
N TYR A 64 -11.45 0.43 -9.76
CA TYR A 64 -11.02 0.01 -8.43
C TYR A 64 -9.49 -0.05 -8.35
N VAL A 65 -8.83 -0.45 -9.43
CA VAL A 65 -7.37 -0.44 -9.50
C VAL A 65 -6.85 1.00 -9.38
N ASP A 66 -7.39 1.92 -10.17
CA ASP A 66 -7.00 3.34 -10.12
C ASP A 66 -7.22 3.97 -8.74
N SER A 67 -8.31 3.59 -8.07
CA SER A 67 -8.61 4.04 -6.70
C SER A 67 -7.58 3.51 -5.69
N THR A 68 -7.27 2.21 -5.78
CA THR A 68 -6.27 1.57 -4.93
C THR A 68 -4.89 2.18 -5.16
N VAL A 69 -4.44 2.28 -6.42
CA VAL A 69 -3.15 2.91 -6.78
C VAL A 69 -3.05 4.32 -6.20
N ARG A 70 -4.09 5.15 -6.38
CA ARG A 70 -4.14 6.50 -5.79
C ARG A 70 -4.00 6.48 -4.27
N LYS A 71 -4.68 5.56 -3.58
CA LYS A 71 -4.61 5.44 -2.13
C LYS A 71 -3.18 5.10 -1.67
N LEU A 72 -2.55 4.13 -2.34
CA LEU A 72 -1.20 3.67 -1.98
C LEU A 72 -0.13 4.73 -2.25
N ILE A 73 -0.24 5.48 -3.35
CA ILE A 73 0.67 6.60 -3.63
C ILE A 73 0.51 7.74 -2.63
N ARG A 74 -0.71 7.98 -2.13
CA ARG A 74 -0.90 8.93 -1.03
C ARG A 74 -0.25 8.45 0.25
N CYS A 75 -0.33 7.15 0.56
CA CYS A 75 0.38 6.58 1.70
C CYS A 75 1.91 6.68 1.53
N SER A 76 2.43 6.57 0.31
CA SER A 76 3.84 6.83 0.02
C SER A 76 4.21 8.31 0.03
N LYS A 77 3.26 9.24 0.16
CA LYS A 77 3.49 10.69 0.01
C LYS A 77 4.25 11.03 -1.28
N GLY A 78 4.06 10.24 -2.35
CA GLY A 78 4.75 10.45 -3.62
C GLY A 78 6.22 9.98 -3.67
N THR A 79 6.75 9.37 -2.60
CA THR A 79 8.17 8.94 -2.51
C THR A 79 8.39 7.46 -2.87
N PHE A 80 7.47 6.85 -3.65
CA PHE A 80 7.63 5.46 -4.06
C PHE A 80 8.73 5.32 -5.13
N ARG A 81 9.46 4.20 -5.10
CA ARG A 81 10.51 3.86 -6.08
C ARG A 81 9.95 3.00 -7.20
N ARG A 82 9.05 2.08 -6.89
CA ARG A 82 8.49 1.13 -7.84
C ARG A 82 6.99 0.97 -7.65
N LEU A 83 6.26 1.03 -8.76
CA LEU A 83 4.86 0.65 -8.85
C LEU A 83 4.72 -0.42 -9.93
N PHE A 84 4.23 -1.60 -9.55
CA PHE A 84 3.90 -2.66 -10.47
C PHE A 84 2.39 -2.91 -10.46
N SER A 85 1.76 -2.75 -11.62
CA SER A 85 0.35 -3.06 -11.85
C SER A 85 0.14 -3.64 -13.23
N VAL A 86 -0.68 -4.70 -13.34
CA VAL A 86 -1.01 -5.37 -14.60
C VAL A 86 -1.99 -4.54 -15.44
N ARG A 87 -2.83 -3.74 -14.78
CA ARG A 87 -3.84 -2.89 -15.41
C ARG A 87 -3.90 -1.58 -14.65
N ILE A 88 -3.75 -0.45 -15.33
CA ILE A 88 -3.99 0.88 -14.78
C ILE A 88 -4.72 1.69 -15.84
N GLY A 89 -5.77 2.40 -15.46
CA GLY A 89 -6.47 3.30 -16.37
C GLY A 89 -5.73 4.61 -16.52
N ASP A 90 -6.12 5.41 -17.52
CA ASP A 90 -5.47 6.70 -17.81
C ASP A 90 -5.48 7.64 -16.60
N ALA A 91 -6.55 7.63 -15.81
CA ALA A 91 -6.65 8.43 -14.59
C ALA A 91 -5.66 7.98 -13.51
N GLY A 92 -5.45 6.67 -13.34
CA GLY A 92 -4.43 6.12 -12.46
C GLY A 92 -3.02 6.46 -12.94
N PHE A 93 -2.77 6.28 -14.24
CA PHE A 93 -1.48 6.57 -14.86
C PHE A 93 -1.10 8.06 -14.78
N ALA A 94 -2.04 8.96 -15.12
CA ALA A 94 -1.82 10.39 -15.00
C ALA A 94 -1.56 10.80 -13.54
N PHE A 95 -2.26 10.19 -12.57
CA PHE A 95 -1.99 10.46 -11.16
C PHE A 95 -0.59 9.98 -10.75
N THR A 96 -0.15 8.81 -11.22
CA THR A 96 1.19 8.29 -10.92
C THR A 96 2.31 9.15 -11.51
N ALA A 97 2.11 9.69 -12.71
CA ALA A 97 3.12 10.51 -13.38
C ALA A 97 3.29 11.89 -12.71
N ASN A 98 2.22 12.43 -12.14
CA ASN A 98 2.19 13.80 -11.60
C ASN A 98 2.32 13.86 -10.07
N CYS A 99 2.50 12.74 -9.37
CA CYS A 99 2.48 12.72 -7.91
C CYS A 99 3.63 13.48 -7.23
N GLN A 100 4.74 13.74 -7.94
CA GLN A 100 5.87 14.51 -7.42
C GLN A 100 5.72 16.03 -7.56
N GLN A 101 4.74 16.51 -8.32
CA GLN A 101 4.54 17.95 -8.56
C GLN A 101 3.64 18.63 -7.52
N ARG A 102 3.22 17.91 -6.46
CA ARG A 102 2.21 18.38 -5.48
C ARG A 102 2.68 18.41 -4.02
N THR A 103 3.96 18.19 -3.76
CA THR A 103 4.58 18.39 -2.45
C THR A 103 5.25 19.75 -2.40
#